data_AF-A0A497LWK5-F1
#
_entry.id   AF-A0A497LWK5-F1
#
_cell.length_a   1.000
_cell.length_b   1.000
_cell.length_c   1.000
_cell.angle_alpha   90.00
_cell.angle_beta   90.00
_cell.angle_gamma   90.00
#
_symmetry.space_group_name_H-M   'P 1'
#
loop_
_entity.id
_entity.type
_entity.pdbx_description
1 polymer ?
#
loop_
_entity_poly.entity_id
_entity_poly.type
_entity_poly.pdbx_seq_one_letter_code
_entity_poly.pdbx_strand_id
1 'polypeptide(L)' 'MGVLNVNINGKTYELDDEMRIEELKEILGFPFDFIVFNSKGERIKGKLKGKVKDGETLFLIPKLLW' A
#
# COMPACT_ATOMS: atom_id res chain seq x y z
N MET A 1 -3.80 -17.80 3.83
CA MET A 1 -3.78 -16.48 3.17
C MET A 1 -4.29 -15.48 4.17
N GLY A 2 -3.50 -14.45 4.48
CA GLY A 2 -3.92 -13.38 5.37
C GLY A 2 -4.52 -12.25 4.55
N VAL A 3 -5.70 -11.76 4.96
CA VAL A 3 -6.27 -10.55 4.37
C VAL A 3 -5.97 -9.38 5.32
N LEU A 4 -5.53 -8.27 4.76
CA LEU A 4 -5.25 -7.02 5.45
C LEU A 4 -6.30 -5.98 5.05
N ASN A 5 -6.95 -5.37 6.04
CA ASN A 5 -7.81 -4.20 5.87
C ASN A 5 -6.95 -2.96 5.97
N VAL A 6 -6.73 -2.27 4.86
CA VAL A 6 -5.74 -1.20 4.79
C VAL A 6 -6.41 0.11 4.41
N ASN A 7 -6.15 1.17 5.18
CA ASN A 7 -6.70 2.49 4.89
C ASN A 7 -5.78 3.23 3.91
N ILE A 8 -6.32 3.61 2.76
CA ILE A 8 -5.63 4.36 1.73
C ILE A 8 -6.52 5.55 1.37
N ASN A 9 -6.03 6.77 1.63
CA ASN A 9 -6.74 8.01 1.34
C ASN A 9 -8.18 8.05 1.92
N GLY A 10 -8.36 7.56 3.14
CA GLY A 10 -9.65 7.55 3.84
C GLY A 10 -10.61 6.43 3.41
N LYS A 11 -10.20 5.54 2.50
CA LYS A 11 -10.96 4.35 2.10
C LYS A 11 -10.26 3.09 2.59
N THR A 12 -11.02 2.12 3.09
CA THR A 12 -10.49 0.81 3.46
C THR A 12 -10.51 -0.12 2.25
N TYR A 13 -9.38 -0.81 2.01
CA TYR A 13 -9.21 -1.82 0.98
C TYR A 13 -8.84 -3.15 1.63
N GLU A 14 -9.42 -4.24 1.14
CA GLU A 14 -9.01 -5.60 1.51
C GLU A 14 -7.89 -6.03 0.56
N LEU A 15 -6.69 -6.23 1.10
CA LEU A 15 -5.49 -6.62 0.36
C LEU A 15 -4.97 -7.97 0.86
N ASP A 16 -4.47 -8.80 -0.03
CA ASP A 16 -3.76 -10.03 0.35
C ASP A 16 -2.39 -9.68 0.95
N ASP A 17 -2.02 -10.27 2.09
CA ASP A 17 -0.72 -10.02 2.73
C ASP A 17 0.47 -10.47 1.86
N GLU A 18 0.28 -11.47 1.01
CA GLU A 18 1.28 -11.94 0.06
C GLU A 18 1.39 -11.08 -1.20
N MET A 19 0.46 -10.14 -1.41
CA MET A 19 0.44 -9.21 -2.54
C MET A 19 1.71 -8.36 -2.57
N ARG A 20 2.20 -8.08 -3.78
CA ARG A 20 3.30 -7.15 -4.00
C ARG A 20 2.78 -5.73 -4.17
N ILE A 21 3.59 -4.76 -3.75
CA ILE A 21 3.24 -3.34 -3.86
C ILE A 21 3.04 -2.89 -5.31
N GLU A 22 3.66 -3.59 -6.27
CA GLU A 22 3.45 -3.36 -7.69
C GLU A 22 2.03 -3.73 -8.14
N GLU A 23 1.45 -4.80 -7.59
CA GLU A 23 0.07 -5.24 -7.87
C GLU A 23 -0.95 -4.27 -7.25
N LEU A 24 -0.62 -3.67 -6.10
CA LEU A 24 -1.44 -2.63 -5.49
C LEU A 24 -1.66 -1.42 -6.43
N LYS A 25 -0.70 -1.13 -7.32
CA LYS A 25 -0.86 -0.06 -8.33
C LYS A 25 -1.96 -0.35 -9.33
N GLU A 26 -2.05 -1.61 -9.77
CA GLU A 26 -3.05 -2.04 -10.73
C GLU A 26 -4.46 -1.97 -10.11
N ILE A 27 -4.58 -2.33 -8.84
CA ILE A 27 -5.86 -2.30 -8.11
C ILE A 27 -6.36 -0.87 -7.90
N LEU A 28 -5.46 0.04 -7.53
CA LEU A 28 -5.84 1.42 -7.23
C LEU A 28 -6.10 2.26 -8.48
N GLY A 29 -5.68 1.80 -9.67
CA GLY A 29 -6.00 2.44 -10.94
C GLY A 29 -5.48 3.87 -11.09
N PHE A 30 -4.44 4.24 -10.34
CA PHE A 30 -3.87 5.59 -10.43
C PHE A 30 -3.18 5.80 -11.79
N PRO A 31 -3.33 6.97 -12.42
CA PRO A 31 -2.74 7.25 -13.73
C PRO A 31 -1.23 7.49 -13.67
N PHE A 32 -0.62 7.44 -12.49
CA PHE A 32 0.79 7.71 -12.27
C PHE A 32 1.39 6.74 -11.25
N ASP A 33 2.71 6.62 -11.32
CA ASP A 33 3.50 5.80 -10.43
C ASP A 33 3.59 6.43 -9.02
N PHE A 34 3.42 5.63 -7.98
CA PHE A 34 3.52 6.07 -6.58
C PHE A 34 4.52 5.25 -5.76
N ILE A 35 5.02 5.88 -4.69
CA ILE A 35 5.80 5.27 -3.62
C ILE A 35 4.85 5.08 -2.42
N VAL A 36 4.89 3.90 -1.81
CA VAL A 36 4.04 3.58 -0.67
C VAL A 36 4.83 3.63 0.63
N PHE A 37 4.26 4.28 1.63
CA PHE A 37 4.79 4.38 2.98
C PHE A 37 3.77 3.83 3.98
N ASN A 38 4.26 3.19 5.03
CA ASN A 38 3.43 2.74 6.15
C ASN A 38 3.15 3.90 7.13
N SER A 39 2.41 3.61 8.20
CA SER A 39 2.04 4.60 9.22
C SER A 39 3.23 5.19 9.99
N LYS A 40 4.39 4.50 9.94
CA LYS A 40 5.64 4.93 10.56
C LYS A 40 6.52 5.78 9.64
N GLY A 41 6.08 6.03 8.40
CA GLY A 41 6.88 6.72 7.39
C GLY A 41 7.97 5.85 6.74
N GLU A 42 7.89 4.52 6.91
CA GLU A 42 8.83 3.60 6.27
C GLU A 42 8.37 3.27 4.86
N ARG A 43 9.28 3.36 3.89
CA ARG A 43 9.00 3.00 2.50
C ARG A 43 8.81 1.49 2.36
N ILE A 44 7.66 1.08 1.84
CA ILE A 44 7.35 -0.32 1.55
C ILE A 44 7.85 -0.67 0.13
N LYS A 45 8.42 -1.87 -0.02
CA LYS A 45 8.85 -2.46 -1.29
C LYS A 45 8.54 -3.95 -1.29
N GLY A 46 8.18 -4.55 -2.42
CA GLY A 46 7.89 -5.99 -2.51
C GLY A 46 6.58 -6.37 -1.79
N LYS A 47 6.56 -7.52 -1.10
CA LYS A 47 5.36 -8.06 -0.43
C LYS A 47 4.91 -7.21 0.77
N LEU A 48 3.59 -7.16 1.01
CA LEU A 48 2.98 -6.45 2.15
C LEU A 48 3.24 -7.15 3.50
N LYS A 49 3.33 -8.49 3.48
CA LYS A 49 3.53 -9.32 4.66
C LYS A 49 4.73 -8.90 5.50
N GLY A 50 4.45 -8.67 6.79
CA GLY A 50 5.45 -8.24 7.77
C GLY A 50 5.85 -6.76 7.66
N LYS A 51 5.33 -6.02 6.67
CA LYS A 51 5.59 -4.57 6.48
C LYS A 51 4.37 -3.71 6.73
N VAL A 52 3.19 -4.28 6.47
CA VAL A 52 1.89 -3.66 6.68
C VAL A 52 1.10 -4.47 7.69
N LYS A 53 0.44 -3.79 8.61
CA LYS A 53 -0.46 -4.40 9.61
C LYS A 53 -1.91 -4.26 9.17
N ASP A 54 -2.74 -5.18 9.65
CA ASP A 54 -4.19 -5.06 9.52
C ASP A 54 -4.69 -3.78 10.23
N GLY A 55 -5.58 -3.05 9.58
CA GLY A 55 -6.08 -1.74 10.01
C GLY A 55 -5.12 -0.57 9.78
N GLU A 56 -3.94 -0.80 9.19
CA GLU A 56 -2.93 0.26 9.02
C GLU A 56 -3.30 1.25 7.91
N THR A 57 -2.93 2.53 8.11
CA THR A 57 -3.00 3.55 7.06
C THR A 57 -1.72 3.55 6.22
N LEU A 58 -1.88 3.42 4.91
CA LEU A 58 -0.80 3.61 3.94
C LEU A 58 -0.90 4.99 3.28
N PHE A 59 0.28 5.58 3.06
CA PHE A 59 0.43 6.85 2.38
C PHE A 59 1.02 6.61 0.99
N LEU A 60 0.39 7.19 -0.02
CA LEU A 60 0.82 7.10 -1.42
C LEU A 60 1.37 8.46 -1.83
N ILE A 61 2.64 8.51 -2.21
CA ILE A 61 3.29 9.72 -2.71
C ILE A 61 3.57 9.54 -4.20
N PRO A 62 3.08 10.42 -5.09
CA PRO A 62 3.42 10.39 -6.51
C PRO A 62 4.94 10.46 -6.70
N LYS A 63 5.52 9.58 -7.52
CA LYS A 63 6.97 9.60 -7.78
C LYS A 63 7.46 10.92 -8.38
N LEU A 64 6.59 11.66 -9.07
CA LEU A 64 6.93 12.94 -9.70
C LEU A 64 7.32 14.04 -8.69
N LEU A 65 6.93 13.88 -7.42
CA LEU A 65 7.16 14.85 -6.35
C LEU A 65 8.37 14.49 -5.46
N TRP A 66 9.14 13.47 -5.84
CA TRP A 66 10.27 12.92 -5.07
C TRP A 66 11.54 12.86 -5.93
#